data_AF-A0A0R2SDW5-F1
#
_entry.id   AF-A0A0R2SDW5-F1
#
_cell.length_a   1.000
_cell.length_b   1.000
_cell.length_c   1.000
_cell.angle_alpha   90.00
_cell.angle_beta   90.00
_cell.angle_gamma   90.00
#
_symmetry.space_group_name_H-M   'P 1'
#
loop_
_entity.id
_entity.type
_entity.pdbx_description
1 polymer ?
#
loop_
_entity_poly.entity_id
_entity_poly.type
_entity_poly.pdbx_seq_one_letter_code
_entity_poly.pdbx_strand_id
1 'polypeptide(L)'
;MNLIKRWGNDWSRSAPVSLLQARNEWSSPQRRQLVVALQVLAADVNLGYHDWRNWIVDQVNGVPVTDFADFSARLAANTDANVVFENSNGYQMIINHAAALASEEEILSRYQIPALRSSALQWGSAER
;
A
#
# COMPACT_ATOMS: atom_id res chain seq x y z
N MET A 1 15.22 -5.10 0.66
CA MET A 1 15.58 -3.86 1.41
C MET A 1 14.61 -3.72 2.59
N ASN A 2 15.05 -3.30 3.78
CA ASN A 2 14.15 -3.02 4.90
C ASN A 2 13.68 -1.56 4.83
N LEU A 3 12.36 -1.32 4.83
CA LEU A 3 11.75 -0.02 4.59
C LEU A 3 12.26 1.08 5.54
N ILE A 4 12.45 0.77 6.82
CA ILE A 4 12.86 1.76 7.83
C ILE A 4 14.25 2.36 7.56
N LYS A 5 15.09 1.68 6.77
CA LYS A 5 16.42 2.22 6.39
C LYS A 5 16.33 3.45 5.49
N ARG A 6 15.16 3.77 4.91
CA ARG A 6 14.97 4.99 4.10
C ARG A 6 15.15 6.29 4.91
N TRP A 7 15.08 6.22 6.23
CA TRP A 7 15.29 7.36 7.13
C TRP A 7 16.77 7.61 7.47
N GLY A 8 17.69 7.00 6.73
CA GLY A 8 19.13 7.23 6.86
C GLY A 8 19.78 6.41 7.98
N ASN A 9 21.00 6.79 8.34
CA ASN A 9 21.81 6.02 9.30
C ASN A 9 21.22 6.01 10.72
N ASP A 10 20.49 7.08 11.12
CA ASP A 10 19.83 7.20 12.44
C ASP A 10 18.33 6.85 12.40
N TRP A 11 17.95 5.92 11.52
CA TRP A 11 16.56 5.49 11.31
C TRP A 11 15.85 5.05 12.61
N SER A 12 16.59 4.57 13.60
CA SER A 12 16.05 4.14 14.89
C SER A 12 15.43 5.28 15.68
N ARG A 13 15.78 6.54 15.36
CA ARG A 13 15.21 7.75 15.98
C ARG A 13 14.30 8.54 15.04
N SER A 14 14.50 8.45 13.73
CA SER A 14 13.81 9.27 12.74
C SER A 14 12.66 8.58 12.01
N ALA A 15 12.59 7.24 12.02
CA ALA A 15 11.46 6.51 11.43
C ALA A 15 10.19 6.64 12.30
N PRO A 16 8.99 6.58 11.70
CA PRO A 16 7.72 6.59 12.42
C PRO A 16 7.67 5.52 13.49
N VAL A 17 7.19 5.92 14.68
CA VAL A 17 7.09 5.03 15.85
C VAL A 17 6.31 3.76 15.55
N SER A 18 5.23 3.86 14.75
CA SER A 18 4.44 2.69 14.32
C SER A 18 5.28 1.66 13.57
N LEU A 19 6.16 2.09 12.67
CA LEU A 19 7.05 1.20 11.91
C LEU A 19 8.18 0.64 12.79
N LEU A 20 8.66 1.42 13.77
CA LEU A 20 9.65 0.95 14.75
C LEU A 20 9.06 -0.11 15.68
N GLN A 21 7.82 0.07 16.12
CA GLN A 21 7.08 -0.92 16.91
C GLN A 21 6.86 -2.20 16.10
N ALA A 22 6.33 -2.06 14.88
CA ALA A 22 6.04 -3.20 14.02
C ALA A 22 7.30 -3.99 13.60
N ARG A 23 8.49 -3.38 13.62
CA ARG A 23 9.76 -4.09 13.42
C ARG A 23 10.02 -5.18 14.46
N ASN A 24 9.50 -5.02 15.68
CA ASN A 24 9.69 -6.00 16.75
C ASN A 24 8.71 -7.18 16.64
N GLU A 25 7.74 -7.11 15.75
CA GLU A 25 6.82 -8.20 15.46
C GLU A 25 7.49 -9.25 14.59
N TRP A 26 7.25 -10.52 14.89
CA TRP A 26 7.77 -11.63 14.10
C TRP A 26 6.84 -11.92 12.92
N SER A 27 7.43 -12.22 11.77
CA SER A 27 6.68 -12.70 10.61
C SER A 27 5.98 -14.02 10.93
N SER A 28 4.76 -14.18 10.47
CA SER A 28 4.00 -15.42 10.56
C SER A 28 3.51 -15.87 9.17
N PRO A 29 3.05 -17.12 8.99
CA PRO A 29 2.41 -17.53 7.73
C PRO A 29 1.23 -16.64 7.34
N GLN A 30 0.52 -16.08 8.33
CA GLN A 30 -0.63 -15.20 8.14
C GLN A 30 -0.23 -13.75 7.86
N ARG A 31 1.00 -13.35 8.20
CA ARG A 31 1.51 -11.98 7.99
C ARG A 31 3.02 -12.00 7.81
N ARG A 32 3.45 -12.16 6.56
CA ARG A 32 4.87 -12.30 6.17
C ARG A 32 5.54 -10.95 5.94
N GLN A 33 4.80 -9.96 5.46
CA GLN A 33 5.30 -8.61 5.22
C GLN A 33 4.29 -7.56 5.68
N LEU A 34 4.79 -6.39 6.07
CA LEU A 34 3.96 -5.21 6.30
C LEU A 34 3.81 -4.44 4.99
N VAL A 35 2.56 -4.19 4.60
CA VAL A 35 2.24 -3.29 3.49
C VAL A 35 2.04 -1.88 4.03
N VAL A 36 2.74 -0.92 3.43
CA VAL A 36 2.75 0.47 3.91
C VAL A 36 2.45 1.42 2.76
N ALA A 37 1.39 2.22 2.90
CA ALA A 37 1.11 3.37 2.06
C ALA A 37 2.06 4.52 2.43
N LEU A 38 3.11 4.68 1.63
CA LEU A 38 4.17 5.67 1.92
C LEU A 38 3.68 7.11 1.78
N GLN A 39 2.89 7.37 0.75
CA GLN A 39 2.31 8.67 0.41
C GLN A 39 1.07 8.47 -0.47
N VAL A 40 0.15 9.42 -0.41
CA VAL A 40 -0.97 9.55 -1.34
C VAL A 40 -0.62 10.62 -2.39
N LEU A 41 -0.68 10.25 -3.67
CA LEU A 41 -0.50 11.18 -4.78
C LEU A 41 -1.83 11.93 -4.99
N ALA A 42 -1.84 13.23 -4.73
CA ALA A 42 -3.07 14.01 -4.68
C ALA A 42 -3.83 14.01 -6.02
N ALA A 43 -5.10 13.60 -5.96
CA ALA A 43 -6.03 13.60 -7.07
C ALA A 43 -7.47 13.64 -6.54
N ASP A 44 -8.43 14.01 -7.40
CA ASP A 44 -9.83 14.16 -7.00
C ASP A 44 -10.41 12.86 -6.40
N VAL A 45 -10.00 11.71 -6.92
CA VAL A 45 -10.45 10.38 -6.44
C VAL A 45 -10.03 10.06 -5.00
N ASN A 46 -9.00 10.72 -4.47
CA ASN A 46 -8.49 10.51 -3.11
C ASN A 46 -8.58 11.76 -2.23
N LEU A 47 -9.51 12.67 -2.57
CA LEU A 47 -9.79 13.86 -1.79
C LEU A 47 -10.06 13.50 -0.32
N GLY A 48 -9.42 14.24 0.60
CA GLY A 48 -9.47 13.98 2.04
C GLY A 48 -8.39 13.04 2.59
N TYR A 49 -7.66 12.30 1.74
CA TYR A 49 -6.62 11.37 2.18
C TYR A 49 -5.17 11.84 1.89
N HIS A 50 -4.98 13.01 1.28
CA HIS A 50 -3.68 13.49 0.80
C HIS A 50 -2.60 13.66 1.89
N ASP A 51 -2.99 13.89 3.15
CA ASP A 51 -2.06 14.03 4.26
C ASP A 51 -1.56 12.69 4.85
N TRP A 52 -2.09 11.56 4.37
CA TRP A 52 -1.73 10.25 4.88
C TRP A 52 -0.34 9.84 4.41
N ARG A 53 0.51 9.45 5.37
CA ARG A 53 1.91 9.06 5.13
C ARG A 53 2.33 7.92 6.05
N ASN A 54 3.16 7.02 5.53
CA ASN A 54 3.70 5.87 6.27
C ASN A 54 2.64 5.02 6.99
N TRP A 55 1.48 4.90 6.36
CA TRP A 55 0.34 4.24 6.96
C TRP A 55 0.38 2.74 6.68
N ILE A 56 0.29 1.92 7.73
CA ILE A 56 0.27 0.46 7.61
C ILE A 56 -1.13 0.04 7.17
N VAL A 57 -1.20 -0.78 6.12
CA VAL A 57 -2.45 -1.41 5.65
C VAL A 57 -2.49 -2.82 6.23
N ASP A 58 -3.46 -3.09 7.09
CA ASP A 58 -3.68 -4.39 7.71
C ASP A 58 -4.66 -5.24 6.89
N GLN A 59 -5.70 -4.62 6.32
CA GLN A 59 -6.76 -5.30 5.59
C GLN A 59 -7.14 -4.58 4.30
N VAL A 60 -7.61 -5.35 3.32
CA VAL A 60 -8.28 -4.87 2.10
C VAL A 60 -9.64 -5.54 2.00
N ASN A 61 -10.72 -4.75 1.93
CA ASN A 61 -12.11 -5.20 1.91
C ASN A 61 -12.42 -6.19 3.06
N GLY A 62 -11.92 -5.90 4.26
CA GLY A 62 -12.13 -6.73 5.46
C GLY A 62 -11.34 -8.05 5.47
N VAL A 63 -10.41 -8.25 4.54
CA VAL A 63 -9.54 -9.43 4.52
C VAL A 63 -8.10 -9.05 4.88
N PRO A 64 -7.47 -9.73 5.85
CA PRO A 64 -6.08 -9.47 6.22
C PRO A 64 -5.10 -9.66 5.07
N VAL A 65 -4.14 -8.74 4.97
CA VAL A 65 -3.06 -8.77 3.99
C VAL A 65 -1.90 -9.61 4.50
N THR A 66 -1.49 -10.61 3.73
CA THR A 66 -0.37 -11.49 4.11
C THR A 66 0.98 -10.87 3.75
N ASP A 67 1.10 -10.31 2.55
CA ASP A 67 2.29 -9.66 2.02
C ASP A 67 1.94 -8.70 0.85
N PHE A 68 2.95 -8.08 0.23
CA PHE A 68 2.71 -7.13 -0.87
C PHE A 68 2.17 -7.79 -2.15
N ALA A 69 2.49 -9.07 -2.38
CA ALA A 69 1.99 -9.80 -3.55
C ALA A 69 0.49 -10.11 -3.39
N ASP A 70 0.10 -10.60 -2.20
CA ASP A 70 -1.30 -10.79 -1.81
C ASP A 70 -2.10 -9.48 -1.91
N PHE A 71 -1.57 -8.38 -1.39
CA PHE A 71 -2.16 -7.04 -1.54
C PHE A 71 -2.40 -6.67 -3.01
N SER A 72 -1.39 -6.83 -3.85
CA SER A 72 -1.47 -6.48 -5.27
C SER A 72 -2.47 -7.35 -6.03
N ALA A 73 -2.50 -8.66 -5.72
CA ALA A 73 -3.44 -9.60 -6.33
C ALA A 73 -4.88 -9.29 -5.96
N ARG A 74 -5.16 -8.96 -4.69
CA ARG A 74 -6.49 -8.56 -4.21
C ARG A 74 -7.00 -7.31 -4.92
N LEU A 75 -6.16 -6.29 -5.07
CA LEU A 75 -6.54 -5.08 -5.81
C LEU A 75 -6.83 -5.35 -7.28
N ALA A 76 -6.05 -6.23 -7.92
CA ALA A 76 -6.27 -6.60 -9.31
C ALA A 76 -7.54 -7.44 -9.52
N ALA A 77 -7.93 -8.24 -8.53
CA ALA A 77 -9.12 -9.08 -8.55
C ALA A 77 -10.38 -8.41 -7.97
N ASN A 78 -10.28 -7.15 -7.52
CA ASN A 78 -11.40 -6.44 -6.91
C ASN A 78 -12.55 -6.27 -7.91
N THR A 79 -13.75 -6.65 -7.49
CA THR A 79 -14.99 -6.42 -8.25
C THR A 79 -15.98 -5.52 -7.50
N ASP A 80 -15.67 -5.17 -6.26
CA ASP A 80 -16.50 -4.29 -5.44
C ASP A 80 -16.42 -2.84 -5.93
N ALA A 81 -17.50 -2.09 -5.75
CA ALA A 81 -17.59 -0.68 -6.15
C ALA A 81 -16.54 0.21 -5.46
N ASN A 82 -16.18 -0.14 -4.23
CA ASN A 82 -15.16 0.56 -3.45
C ASN A 82 -14.12 -0.43 -2.93
N VAL A 83 -12.87 0.03 -2.87
CA VAL A 83 -11.80 -0.64 -2.14
C VAL A 83 -11.69 0.01 -0.76
N VAL A 84 -11.74 -0.80 0.29
CA VAL A 84 -11.59 -0.36 1.68
C VAL A 84 -10.24 -0.84 2.18
N PHE A 85 -9.32 0.09 2.40
CA PHE A 85 -8.09 -0.17 3.14
C PHE A 85 -8.33 0.10 4.61
N GLU A 86 -7.87 -0.77 5.50
CA GLU A 86 -8.05 -0.59 6.94
C GLU A 86 -6.77 -0.92 7.71
N ASN A 87 -6.55 -0.23 8.83
CA ASN A 87 -5.49 -0.55 9.79
C ASN A 87 -6.02 -1.14 11.10
N SER A 88 -5.11 -1.64 11.94
CA SER A 88 -5.42 -2.25 13.24
C SER A 88 -6.09 -1.31 14.26
N ASN A 89 -6.03 0.00 14.02
CA ASN A 89 -6.70 1.02 14.83
C ASN A 89 -8.14 1.31 14.35
N GLY A 90 -8.61 0.64 13.30
CA GLY A 90 -9.95 0.80 12.73
C GLY A 90 -10.10 2.01 11.80
N TYR A 91 -9.01 2.69 11.44
CA TYR A 91 -9.07 3.76 10.44
C TYR A 91 -9.19 3.18 9.05
N GLN A 92 -10.12 3.72 8.26
CA GLN A 92 -10.41 3.26 6.91
C GLN A 92 -10.12 4.34 5.87
N MET A 93 -9.56 3.91 4.74
CA MET A 93 -9.50 4.68 3.50
C MET A 93 -10.36 3.98 2.47
N ILE A 94 -11.42 4.65 2.02
CA ILE A 94 -12.39 4.10 1.06
C ILE A 94 -12.21 4.83 -0.27
N ILE A 95 -11.91 4.06 -1.32
CA ILE A 95 -11.65 4.58 -2.67
C ILE A 95 -12.63 3.95 -3.65
N ASN A 96 -13.29 4.76 -4.46
CA ASN A 96 -14.14 4.24 -5.54
C ASN A 96 -13.28 3.55 -6.60
N HIS A 97 -13.55 2.26 -6.85
CA HIS A 97 -12.68 1.43 -7.68
C HIS A 97 -12.69 1.88 -9.16
N ALA A 98 -13.87 2.13 -9.72
CA ALA A 98 -14.01 2.56 -11.11
C ALA A 98 -13.35 3.92 -11.36
N ALA A 99 -13.57 4.89 -10.46
CA ALA A 99 -12.94 6.21 -10.55
C ALA A 99 -11.42 6.14 -10.40
N ALA A 100 -10.90 5.26 -9.53
CA ALA A 100 -9.46 5.09 -9.37
C ALA A 100 -8.80 4.60 -10.65
N LEU A 101 -9.37 3.57 -11.29
CA LEU A 101 -8.89 3.07 -12.58
C LEU A 101 -8.97 4.14 -13.68
N ALA A 102 -10.07 4.90 -13.73
CA ALA A 102 -10.24 5.97 -14.72
C ALA A 102 -9.24 7.12 -14.55
N SER A 103 -8.77 7.38 -13.33
CA SER A 103 -7.80 8.45 -13.02
C SER A 103 -6.33 8.02 -13.11
N GLU A 104 -6.04 6.73 -13.31
CA GLU A 104 -4.70 6.16 -13.16
C GLU A 104 -3.66 6.83 -14.08
N GLU A 105 -3.94 6.88 -15.39
CA GLU A 105 -3.03 7.44 -16.38
C GLU A 105 -2.73 8.93 -16.12
N GLU A 106 -3.76 9.69 -15.75
CA GLU A 106 -3.64 11.11 -15.42
C GLU A 106 -2.71 11.31 -14.21
N ILE A 107 -2.90 10.53 -13.15
CA ILE A 107 -2.08 10.61 -11.94
C ILE A 107 -0.62 10.25 -12.25
N LEU A 108 -0.38 9.14 -12.97
CA LEU A 108 0.97 8.72 -13.33
C LEU A 108 1.69 9.79 -14.17
N SER A 109 0.99 10.37 -15.14
CA SER A 109 1.52 11.45 -15.99
C SER A 109 1.86 12.71 -15.17
N ARG A 110 0.93 13.17 -14.32
CA ARG A 110 1.11 14.35 -13.45
C ARG A 110 2.34 14.24 -12.56
N TYR A 111 2.61 13.05 -12.03
CA TYR A 111 3.73 12.80 -11.11
C TYR A 111 4.97 12.21 -11.80
N GLN A 112 4.98 12.13 -13.13
CA GLN A 112 6.10 11.61 -13.93
C GLN A 112 6.53 10.19 -13.54
N ILE A 113 5.56 9.33 -13.22
CA ILE A 113 5.78 7.95 -12.82
C ILE A 113 5.70 7.06 -14.08
N PRO A 114 6.79 6.40 -14.48
CA PRO A 114 6.84 5.69 -15.76
C PRO A 114 6.07 4.37 -15.77
N ALA A 115 5.78 3.79 -14.61
CA ALA A 115 5.05 2.54 -14.48
C ALA A 115 4.31 2.46 -13.15
N LEU A 116 3.07 1.95 -13.18
CA LEU A 116 2.23 1.75 -11.99
C LEU A 116 2.87 0.80 -10.96
N ARG A 117 3.53 -0.25 -11.44
CA ARG A 117 4.07 -1.34 -10.61
C ARG A 117 5.52 -1.62 -10.97
N SER A 118 6.28 -2.11 -10.00
CA SER A 118 7.64 -2.59 -10.23
C SER A 118 7.65 -3.84 -11.10
N SER A 119 8.72 -4.07 -11.85
CA SER A 119 8.90 -5.28 -12.66
C SER A 119 8.88 -6.57 -11.83
N ALA A 120 9.33 -6.52 -10.58
CA ALA A 120 9.30 -7.67 -9.67
C ALA A 120 7.87 -8.14 -9.33
N LEU A 121 6.87 -7.24 -9.41
CA LEU A 121 5.45 -7.58 -9.22
C LEU A 121 4.78 -8.00 -10.53
N GLN A 122 5.47 -7.90 -11.67
CA GLN A 122 5.04 -8.45 -12.96
C GLN A 122 5.50 -9.91 -13.15
N TRP A 123 6.37 -10.42 -12.26
CA TRP A 123 6.81 -11.82 -12.30
C TRP A 123 5.76 -12.75 -11.68
N GLY A 124 4.75 -13.08 -12.48
CA GLY A 124 3.67 -14.01 -12.14
C GLY A 124 2.77 -14.40 -13.31
N SER A 125 3.22 -14.20 -14.56
CA SER A 125 2.46 -14.56 -15.76
C SER A 125 3.37 -15.10 -16.87
N ALA A 126 4.29 -16.00 -16.52
CA ALA A 126 4.92 -16.92 -17.47
C ALA A 126 5.79 -17.91 -16.69
N GLU A 127 5.20 -19.02 -16.24
CA GLU A 127 5.83 -20.32 -16.33
C GLU A 127 4.76 -21.40 -16.16
N ARG A 128 4.79 -22.33 -17.11
CA ARG A 128 3.96 -23.53 -17.21
C ARG A 128 4.44 -24.58 -16.22
#